data_AF-A0A927L8H9-F1
#
_entry.id   AF-A0A927L8H9-F1
#
_cell.length_a   1.000
_cell.length_b   1.000
_cell.length_c   1.000
_cell.angle_alpha   90.00
_cell.angle_beta   90.00
_cell.angle_gamma   90.00
#
_symmetry.space_group_name_H-M   'P 1'
#
loop_
_entity.id
_entity.type
_entity.pdbx_description
1 polymer ?
#
loop_
_entity_poly.entity_id
_entity_poly.type
_entity_poly.pdbx_seq_one_letter_code
_entity_poly.pdbx_strand_id
1 'polypeptide(L)'
;MITSRVRRRAAAVVLSLSAVLATSAATAPAQSSASTPAKAAAPTCPRFEDPVHAAVDRRVDVERITPEPVWRTTCGTLYRSDSRGPAVVFEQGFHPKDVIDGQYDIEQYVLVNQPSPYVSTTYDHDLYKTWYKSGYNYYIDAPGGVDVNRTIGDQHKWADQVEVAFPGGIRTEFIIGVCPVDKKTKTEKMSECVSNPHYEPWH
;
A
#
# COMPACT_ATOMS: atom_id res chain seq x y z
N MET A 1 28.38 71.59 -52.71
CA MET A 1 27.48 70.82 -53.60
C MET A 1 26.54 70.02 -52.70
N ILE A 2 25.39 70.58 -52.30
CA ILE A 2 24.10 70.67 -53.04
C ILE A 2 23.50 69.26 -53.20
N THR A 3 22.78 68.73 -52.20
CA THR A 3 21.32 68.83 -51.96
C THR A 3 20.40 68.43 -53.13
N SER A 4 19.48 67.49 -52.84
CA SER A 4 18.03 67.56 -53.12
C SER A 4 17.39 66.48 -54.01
N ARG A 5 16.33 65.90 -53.43
CA ARG A 5 14.96 65.68 -53.99
C ARG A 5 14.65 64.42 -54.81
N VAL A 6 14.05 63.46 -54.09
CA VAL A 6 12.69 62.91 -54.27
C VAL A 6 11.97 63.24 -55.59
N ARG A 7 11.53 62.20 -56.30
CA ARG A 7 10.28 62.22 -57.08
C ARG A 7 9.47 60.96 -56.82
N ARG A 8 8.31 61.15 -56.18
CA ARG A 8 7.21 60.19 -56.07
C ARG A 8 6.56 60.03 -57.45
N ARG A 9 6.28 58.79 -57.85
CA ARG A 9 5.25 58.48 -58.85
C ARG A 9 4.25 57.54 -58.19
N ALA A 10 3.02 58.02 -58.09
CA ALA A 10 1.87 57.27 -57.64
C ALA A 10 1.39 56.36 -58.79
N ALA A 11 1.20 55.07 -58.50
CA ALA A 11 0.44 54.16 -59.32
C ALA A 11 -0.70 53.62 -58.45
N ALA A 12 -1.93 53.87 -58.88
CA ALA A 12 -3.14 53.43 -58.22
C ALA A 12 -3.28 51.91 -58.36
N VAL A 13 -3.28 51.19 -57.24
CA VAL A 13 -3.62 49.77 -57.20
C VAL A 13 -5.09 49.67 -56.78
N VAL A 14 -5.92 49.18 -57.68
CA VAL A 14 -7.30 48.77 -57.39
C VAL A 14 -7.20 47.35 -56.84
N LEU A 15 -7.34 47.20 -55.51
CA LEU A 15 -7.46 45.91 -54.84
C LEU A 15 -8.92 45.74 -54.40
N SER A 16 -9.61 44.84 -55.07
CA SER A 16 -10.93 44.33 -54.73
C SER A 16 -10.90 43.67 -53.35
N LEU A 17 -11.56 44.28 -52.35
CA LEU A 17 -11.81 43.63 -51.06
C LEU A 17 -12.94 42.61 -51.24
N SER A 18 -12.58 41.33 -51.39
CA SER A 18 -13.50 40.23 -51.09
C SER A 18 -13.47 39.99 -49.59
N ALA A 19 -14.50 40.45 -48.87
CA ALA A 19 -14.72 40.11 -47.47
C ALA A 19 -15.12 38.62 -47.38
N VAL A 20 -14.20 37.76 -46.95
CA VAL A 20 -14.53 36.41 -46.51
C VAL A 20 -15.02 36.51 -45.06
N LEU A 21 -16.33 36.39 -44.86
CA LEU A 21 -16.90 36.15 -43.53
C LEU A 21 -16.51 34.73 -43.08
N ALA A 22 -15.38 34.61 -42.38
CA ALA A 22 -15.11 33.42 -41.58
C ALA A 22 -15.94 33.52 -40.29
N THR A 23 -16.99 32.71 -40.20
CA THR A 23 -17.72 32.45 -38.96
C THR A 23 -16.77 31.76 -37.99
N SER A 24 -16.12 32.54 -37.13
CA SER A 24 -15.37 32.02 -35.99
C SER A 24 -16.37 31.53 -34.96
N ALA A 25 -16.72 30.25 -35.01
CA ALA A 25 -17.43 29.58 -33.92
C ALA A 25 -16.45 29.47 -32.75
N ALA A 26 -16.47 30.46 -31.86
CA ALA A 26 -15.77 30.41 -30.59
C ALA A 26 -16.31 29.22 -29.79
N THR A 27 -15.57 28.12 -29.79
CA THR A 27 -15.84 26.98 -28.92
C THR A 27 -15.45 27.43 -27.51
N ALA A 28 -16.45 27.64 -26.64
CA ALA A 28 -16.20 27.86 -25.23
C ALA A 28 -15.41 26.66 -24.67
N PRO A 29 -14.37 26.88 -23.84
CA PRO A 29 -13.69 25.77 -23.19
C PRO A 29 -14.71 25.00 -22.35
N ALA A 30 -14.85 23.71 -22.64
CA ALA A 30 -15.65 22.81 -21.84
C ALA A 30 -15.15 22.91 -20.39
N GLN A 31 -16.00 23.43 -19.51
CA GLN A 31 -15.79 23.32 -18.07
C GLN A 31 -15.88 21.85 -17.74
N SER A 32 -14.73 21.19 -17.62
CA SER A 32 -14.63 19.90 -16.94
C SER A 32 -15.10 20.15 -15.51
N SER A 33 -16.35 19.81 -15.23
CA SER A 33 -16.85 19.67 -13.87
C SER A 33 -16.00 18.59 -13.22
N ALA A 34 -15.01 19.01 -12.45
CA ALA A 34 -14.30 18.13 -11.53
C ALA A 34 -15.36 17.54 -10.60
N SER A 35 -15.74 16.29 -10.86
CA SER A 35 -16.63 15.56 -9.99
C SER A 35 -15.95 15.48 -8.63
N THR A 36 -16.54 16.12 -7.62
CA THR A 36 -16.18 15.89 -6.24
C THR A 36 -16.21 14.38 -6.00
N PRO A 37 -15.15 13.75 -5.47
CA PRO A 37 -15.17 12.31 -5.21
C PRO A 37 -16.38 12.01 -4.33
N ALA A 38 -17.23 11.10 -4.81
CA ALA A 38 -18.41 10.70 -4.08
C ALA A 38 -17.97 10.10 -2.73
N LYS A 39 -18.47 10.66 -1.62
CA LYS A 39 -18.25 10.11 -0.28
C LYS A 39 -19.15 8.87 -0.12
N ALA A 40 -18.70 7.75 -0.67
CA ALA A 40 -19.34 6.44 -0.46
C ALA A 40 -18.85 5.83 0.85
N ALA A 41 -19.74 5.19 1.62
CA ALA A 41 -19.34 4.38 2.76
C ALA A 41 -18.57 3.15 2.27
N ALA A 42 -17.51 2.76 2.99
CA ALA A 42 -16.76 1.55 2.65
C ALA A 42 -17.66 0.30 2.77
N PRO A 43 -17.58 -0.66 1.83
CA PRO A 43 -18.31 -1.92 1.94
C PRO A 43 -17.81 -2.75 3.13
N THR A 44 -18.62 -3.70 3.57
CA THR A 44 -18.25 -4.64 4.64
C THR A 44 -17.23 -5.66 4.14
N CYS A 45 -16.24 -5.98 4.97
CA CYS A 45 -15.20 -6.97 4.65
C CYS A 45 -15.77 -8.40 4.54
N PRO A 46 -15.38 -9.17 3.52
CA PRO A 46 -15.68 -10.60 3.45
C PRO A 46 -15.11 -11.35 4.67
N ARG A 47 -15.77 -12.44 5.05
CA ARG A 47 -15.34 -13.32 6.14
C ARG A 47 -15.20 -14.73 5.63
N PHE A 48 -14.14 -15.40 6.06
CA PHE A 48 -13.86 -16.80 5.76
C PHE A 48 -14.12 -17.63 7.01
N GLU A 49 -14.69 -18.82 6.83
CA GLU A 49 -14.92 -19.79 7.92
C GLU A 49 -13.59 -20.27 8.54
N ASP A 50 -12.55 -20.39 7.71
CA ASP A 50 -11.21 -20.74 8.14
C ASP A 50 -10.48 -19.51 8.73
N PRO A 51 -10.19 -19.49 10.04
CA PRO A 51 -9.56 -18.34 10.70
C PRO A 51 -8.11 -18.10 10.23
N VAL A 52 -7.46 -19.14 9.68
CA VAL A 52 -6.11 -19.08 9.12
C VAL A 52 -6.14 -19.22 7.60
N HIS A 53 -7.21 -18.74 6.95
CA HIS A 53 -7.34 -18.74 5.49
C HIS A 53 -6.11 -18.13 4.79
N ALA A 54 -5.43 -17.16 5.41
CA ALA A 54 -4.23 -16.51 4.86
C ALA A 54 -2.95 -17.36 4.96
N ALA A 55 -2.93 -18.43 5.75
CA ALA A 55 -1.71 -19.18 6.09
C ALA A 55 -1.01 -19.76 4.86
N VAL A 56 0.31 -19.56 4.80
CA VAL A 56 1.20 -20.24 3.85
C VAL A 56 1.64 -21.60 4.36
N ASP A 57 1.80 -21.76 5.68
CA ASP A 57 2.03 -23.05 6.31
C ASP A 57 0.74 -23.55 6.99
N ARG A 58 0.06 -24.47 6.31
CA ARG A 58 -1.22 -25.03 6.73
C ARG A 58 -1.12 -26.05 7.87
N ARG A 59 0.08 -26.33 8.38
CA ARG A 59 0.29 -27.21 9.54
C ARG A 59 0.11 -26.49 10.88
N VAL A 60 -0.11 -25.16 10.86
CA VAL A 60 -0.42 -24.40 12.08
C VAL A 60 -1.65 -24.97 12.77
N ASP A 61 -1.55 -25.11 14.09
CA ASP A 61 -2.62 -25.64 14.92
C ASP A 61 -3.25 -24.51 15.74
N VAL A 62 -4.44 -24.09 15.31
CA VAL A 62 -5.15 -22.93 15.89
C VAL A 62 -5.54 -23.18 17.35
N GLU A 63 -5.78 -24.42 17.75
CA GLU A 63 -6.19 -24.75 19.12
C GLU A 63 -5.07 -24.57 20.15
N ARG A 64 -3.82 -24.49 19.69
CA ARG A 64 -2.66 -24.25 20.56
C ARG A 64 -2.41 -22.78 20.89
N ILE A 65 -3.07 -21.86 20.18
CA ILE A 65 -2.87 -20.42 20.37
C ILE A 65 -3.35 -20.02 21.77
N THR A 66 -2.50 -19.34 22.54
CA THR A 66 -2.85 -18.80 23.85
C THR A 66 -2.49 -17.31 23.97
N PRO A 67 -3.27 -16.51 24.74
CA PRO A 67 -4.60 -16.83 25.24
C PRO A 67 -5.63 -16.92 24.10
N GLU A 68 -6.92 -17.06 24.43
CA GLU A 68 -8.01 -17.14 23.44
C GLU A 68 -7.89 -15.98 22.42
N PRO A 69 -7.66 -16.27 21.12
CA PRO A 69 -7.34 -15.25 20.15
C PRO A 69 -8.56 -14.39 19.78
N VAL A 70 -8.39 -13.07 19.77
CA VAL A 70 -9.36 -12.16 19.18
C VAL A 70 -8.98 -11.89 17.73
N TRP A 71 -9.69 -12.55 16.82
CA TRP A 71 -9.46 -12.41 15.38
C TRP A 71 -9.82 -11.01 14.86
N ARG A 72 -8.94 -10.46 14.02
CA ARG A 72 -9.22 -9.28 13.21
C ARG A 72 -10.31 -9.59 12.20
N THR A 73 -11.32 -8.71 12.12
CA THR A 73 -12.46 -8.84 11.21
C THR A 73 -12.52 -7.72 10.16
N THR A 74 -11.58 -6.78 10.21
CA THR A 74 -11.39 -5.75 9.18
C THR A 74 -10.49 -6.29 8.06
N CYS A 75 -10.50 -5.59 6.93
CA CYS A 75 -9.78 -5.94 5.70
C CYS A 75 -8.94 -4.76 5.18
N GLY A 76 -8.67 -3.76 6.03
CA GLY A 76 -7.77 -2.66 5.68
C GLY A 76 -6.34 -3.15 5.53
N THR A 77 -5.54 -2.46 4.72
CA THR A 77 -4.13 -2.79 4.50
C THR A 77 -3.35 -2.83 5.80
N LEU A 78 -2.52 -3.87 5.93
CA LEU A 78 -1.55 -4.06 6.99
C LEU A 78 -0.13 -3.89 6.46
N TYR A 79 0.82 -3.74 7.37
CA TYR A 79 2.20 -3.45 7.03
C TYR A 79 3.16 -4.41 7.71
N ARG A 80 4.27 -4.69 7.05
CA ARG A 80 5.35 -5.50 7.63
C ARG A 80 6.71 -4.97 7.22
N SER A 81 7.52 -4.66 8.22
CA SER A 81 8.96 -4.42 8.03
C SER A 81 9.71 -5.74 7.95
N ASP A 82 10.39 -6.01 6.84
CA ASP A 82 11.21 -7.22 6.64
C ASP A 82 12.51 -6.87 5.93
N SER A 83 13.54 -7.70 6.12
CA SER A 83 14.83 -7.54 5.45
C SER A 83 15.04 -8.44 4.26
N ARG A 84 14.17 -9.45 4.10
CA ARG A 84 14.09 -10.24 2.89
C ARG A 84 13.57 -9.37 1.74
N GLY A 85 14.21 -9.48 0.59
CA GLY A 85 13.83 -8.72 -0.60
C GLY A 85 12.59 -9.29 -1.30
N PRO A 86 11.95 -8.50 -2.19
CA PRO A 86 10.69 -8.87 -2.84
C PRO A 86 10.79 -10.14 -3.69
N ALA A 87 11.94 -10.43 -4.30
CA ALA A 87 12.11 -11.65 -5.10
C ALA A 87 11.82 -12.93 -4.29
N VAL A 88 12.18 -12.94 -3.00
CA VAL A 88 11.93 -14.07 -2.11
C VAL A 88 10.49 -14.03 -1.58
N VAL A 89 10.06 -12.86 -1.10
CA VAL A 89 8.75 -12.71 -0.45
C VAL A 89 7.59 -12.87 -1.43
N PHE A 90 7.71 -12.37 -2.66
CA PHE A 90 6.66 -12.52 -3.68
C PHE A 90 6.58 -13.96 -4.20
N GLU A 91 7.67 -14.72 -4.19
CA GLU A 91 7.64 -16.13 -4.57
C GLU A 91 7.04 -17.01 -3.45
N GLN A 92 7.45 -16.77 -2.21
CA GLN A 92 7.19 -17.70 -1.10
C GLN A 92 6.06 -17.25 -0.17
N GLY A 93 5.70 -15.98 -0.20
CA GLY A 93 4.95 -15.36 0.89
C GLY A 93 5.80 -15.19 2.17
N PHE A 94 5.12 -14.92 3.28
CA PHE A 94 5.75 -14.86 4.59
C PHE A 94 5.53 -16.15 5.36
N HIS A 95 6.54 -17.02 5.36
CA HIS A 95 6.55 -18.18 6.24
C HIS A 95 6.86 -17.80 7.70
N PRO A 96 6.16 -18.43 8.67
CA PRO A 96 6.55 -18.37 10.07
C PRO A 96 7.86 -19.13 10.30
N LYS A 97 8.48 -18.92 11.47
CA LYS A 97 9.75 -19.59 11.78
C LYS A 97 9.54 -21.06 12.16
N ASP A 98 8.50 -21.36 12.91
CA ASP A 98 8.25 -22.71 13.42
C ASP A 98 6.77 -22.90 13.80
N VAL A 99 6.03 -23.69 13.02
CA VAL A 99 4.64 -24.05 13.32
C VAL A 99 4.49 -25.29 14.18
N ILE A 100 5.56 -26.07 14.39
CA ILE A 100 5.48 -27.34 15.11
C ILE A 100 5.86 -27.12 16.57
N ASP A 101 7.07 -26.63 16.83
CA ASP A 101 7.65 -26.50 18.17
C ASP A 101 7.80 -25.04 18.62
N GLY A 102 7.34 -24.09 17.79
CA GLY A 102 7.40 -22.66 18.07
C GLY A 102 6.52 -22.20 19.23
N GLN A 103 6.73 -20.97 19.66
CA GLN A 103 5.95 -20.34 20.73
C GLN A 103 4.54 -19.95 20.27
N TYR A 104 3.53 -20.69 20.73
CA TYR A 104 2.13 -20.39 20.47
C TYR A 104 1.52 -19.38 21.43
N ASP A 105 2.15 -19.07 22.56
CA ASP A 105 1.68 -18.01 23.43
C ASP A 105 1.99 -16.63 22.84
N ILE A 106 0.96 -15.84 22.56
CA ILE A 106 1.05 -14.53 21.90
C ILE A 106 1.79 -13.53 22.80
N GLU A 107 1.52 -13.53 24.11
CA GLU A 107 2.17 -12.60 25.03
C GLU A 107 3.69 -12.89 25.09
N GLN A 108 4.07 -14.16 25.26
CA GLN A 108 5.48 -14.56 25.26
C GLN A 108 6.17 -14.27 23.91
N TYR A 109 5.47 -14.49 22.80
CA TYR A 109 5.96 -14.17 21.46
C TYR A 109 6.28 -12.67 21.33
N VAL A 110 5.33 -11.81 21.69
CA VAL A 110 5.43 -10.35 21.58
C VAL A 110 6.54 -9.80 22.48
N LEU A 111 6.71 -10.37 23.68
CA LEU A 111 7.70 -9.89 24.64
C LEU A 111 9.14 -10.28 24.28
N VAL A 112 9.36 -11.50 23.77
CA VAL A 112 10.71 -12.11 23.66
C VAL A 112 11.18 -12.29 22.20
N ASN A 113 10.26 -12.28 21.22
CA ASN A 113 10.56 -12.47 19.79
C ASN A 113 11.38 -13.76 19.50
N GLN A 114 10.84 -14.89 19.95
CA GLN A 114 11.39 -16.23 19.71
C GLN A 114 10.75 -16.92 18.49
N PRO A 115 11.33 -18.02 17.95
CA PRO A 115 10.68 -18.79 16.89
C PRO A 115 9.24 -19.15 17.25
N SER A 116 8.32 -18.91 16.32
CA SER A 116 6.87 -18.98 16.56
C SER A 116 6.12 -19.35 15.27
N PRO A 117 4.85 -19.76 15.37
CA PRO A 117 3.97 -19.99 14.22
C PRO A 117 3.49 -18.67 13.59
N TYR A 118 3.91 -17.52 14.12
CA TYR A 118 3.37 -16.22 13.77
C TYR A 118 4.26 -15.44 12.82
N VAL A 119 3.62 -14.70 11.91
CA VAL A 119 4.21 -13.59 11.19
C VAL A 119 3.56 -12.30 11.68
N SER A 120 4.33 -11.45 12.37
CA SER A 120 3.86 -10.12 12.78
C SER A 120 3.62 -9.21 11.58
N THR A 121 2.53 -8.46 11.67
CA THR A 121 2.21 -7.31 10.84
C THR A 121 1.66 -6.20 11.75
N THR A 122 1.40 -5.03 11.22
CA THR A 122 0.87 -3.91 12.00
C THR A 122 -0.21 -3.17 11.23
N TYR A 123 -1.14 -2.55 11.95
CA TYR A 123 -2.06 -1.57 11.38
C TYR A 123 -1.36 -0.24 11.03
N ASP A 124 -0.22 0.07 11.66
CA ASP A 124 0.48 1.33 11.48
C ASP A 124 1.40 1.28 10.25
N HIS A 125 1.03 2.06 9.22
CA HIS A 125 1.84 2.28 8.03
C HIS A 125 3.27 2.69 8.37
N ASP A 126 3.46 3.52 9.40
CA ASP A 126 4.72 4.19 9.69
C ASP A 126 5.62 3.44 10.68
N LEU A 127 5.23 2.24 11.14
CA LEU A 127 6.03 1.46 12.08
C LEU A 127 7.42 1.08 11.50
N TYR A 128 7.57 1.07 10.17
CA TYR A 128 8.88 0.91 9.52
C TYR A 128 9.89 1.99 9.92
N LYS A 129 9.46 3.15 10.41
CA LYS A 129 10.35 4.21 10.91
C LYS A 129 11.06 3.79 12.20
N THR A 130 10.42 2.94 13.01
CA THR A 130 11.02 2.28 14.18
C THR A 130 11.97 1.19 13.73
N TRP A 131 11.56 0.40 12.72
CA TRP A 131 12.32 -0.73 12.17
C TRP A 131 13.10 -0.41 10.88
N TYR A 132 13.59 0.82 10.75
CA TYR A 132 14.18 1.34 9.50
C TYR A 132 15.36 0.53 8.96
N LYS A 133 15.99 -0.30 9.81
CA LYS A 133 17.09 -1.18 9.41
C LYS A 133 16.63 -2.40 8.60
N SER A 134 15.36 -2.78 8.67
CA SER A 134 14.78 -3.89 7.90
C SER A 134 14.93 -3.64 6.40
N GLY A 135 14.68 -2.41 5.93
CA GLY A 135 14.99 -2.00 4.56
C GLY A 135 13.83 -2.13 3.58
N TYR A 136 12.74 -2.78 3.95
CA TYR A 136 11.50 -2.84 3.18
C TYR A 136 10.27 -2.66 4.07
N ASN A 137 9.26 -1.99 3.55
CA ASN A 137 7.91 -1.95 4.09
C ASN A 137 6.96 -2.65 3.11
N TYR A 138 6.43 -3.80 3.52
CA TYR A 138 5.50 -4.58 2.73
C TYR A 138 4.06 -4.17 3.02
N TYR A 139 3.25 -4.15 1.98
CA TYR A 139 1.82 -3.84 2.02
C TYR A 139 1.05 -5.15 1.87
N ILE A 140 0.14 -5.41 2.82
CA ILE A 140 -0.53 -6.70 2.96
C ILE A 140 -2.04 -6.48 2.97
N ASP A 141 -2.77 -7.25 2.18
CA ASP A 141 -4.22 -7.35 2.19
C ASP A 141 -4.63 -8.82 2.41
N ALA A 142 -4.59 -9.23 3.68
CA ALA A 142 -4.92 -10.58 4.09
C ALA A 142 -6.17 -10.61 4.98
N PRO A 143 -7.04 -11.62 4.85
CA PRO A 143 -8.14 -11.84 5.79
C PRO A 143 -7.61 -12.38 7.13
N GLY A 144 -8.30 -12.02 8.22
CA GLY A 144 -8.01 -12.55 9.56
C GLY A 144 -6.73 -11.98 10.18
N GLY A 145 -6.00 -12.86 10.86
CA GLY A 145 -4.91 -12.53 11.79
C GLY A 145 -5.42 -12.28 13.21
N VAL A 146 -4.59 -12.57 14.20
CA VAL A 146 -4.91 -12.32 15.61
C VAL A 146 -4.55 -10.89 15.97
N ASP A 147 -5.52 -10.11 16.44
CA ASP A 147 -5.29 -8.76 16.92
C ASP A 147 -4.66 -8.83 18.31
N VAL A 148 -3.37 -8.46 18.40
CA VAL A 148 -2.57 -8.67 19.61
C VAL A 148 -3.13 -7.85 20.77
N ASN A 149 -3.33 -6.55 20.59
CA ASN A 149 -3.80 -5.67 21.67
C ASN A 149 -5.19 -6.07 22.15
N ARG A 150 -6.06 -6.56 21.26
CA ARG A 150 -7.38 -7.06 21.66
C ARG A 150 -7.33 -8.42 22.38
N THR A 151 -6.26 -9.19 22.15
CA THR A 151 -6.07 -10.53 22.73
C THR A 151 -5.39 -10.48 24.09
N ILE A 152 -4.31 -9.69 24.24
CA ILE A 152 -3.49 -9.63 25.47
C ILE A 152 -3.60 -8.29 26.21
N GLY A 153 -4.46 -7.38 25.74
CA GLY A 153 -4.60 -6.02 26.27
C GLY A 153 -3.62 -5.03 25.62
N ASP A 154 -3.77 -3.75 25.95
CA ASP A 154 -3.02 -2.63 25.35
C ASP A 154 -2.03 -1.96 26.32
N GLN A 155 -1.76 -2.61 27.46
CA GLN A 155 -0.87 -2.08 28.51
C GLN A 155 0.55 -2.68 28.46
N HIS A 156 0.82 -3.62 27.55
CA HIS A 156 2.16 -4.22 27.42
C HIS A 156 3.13 -3.28 26.71
N LYS A 157 4.44 -3.54 26.88
CA LYS A 157 5.55 -2.71 26.36
C LYS A 157 5.48 -2.38 24.86
N TRP A 158 4.78 -3.21 24.08
CA TRP A 158 4.75 -3.14 22.63
C TRP A 158 3.37 -2.81 22.05
N ALA A 159 2.43 -2.35 22.88
CA ALA A 159 1.06 -2.06 22.45
C ALA A 159 0.99 -0.99 21.35
N ASP A 160 1.92 -0.02 21.36
CA ASP A 160 2.05 1.01 20.32
C ASP A 160 2.40 0.45 18.93
N GLN A 161 2.84 -0.81 18.84
CA GLN A 161 3.08 -1.48 17.56
C GLN A 161 1.78 -1.90 16.86
N VAL A 162 0.64 -1.90 17.57
CA VAL A 162 -0.70 -2.23 17.04
C VAL A 162 -0.65 -3.47 16.13
N GLU A 163 -0.13 -4.55 16.70
CA GLU A 163 0.26 -5.76 15.97
C GLU A 163 -0.94 -6.63 15.60
N VAL A 164 -0.88 -7.20 14.40
CA VAL A 164 -1.69 -8.34 13.96
C VAL A 164 -0.75 -9.51 13.67
N ALA A 165 -0.88 -10.59 14.43
CA ALA A 165 -0.08 -11.80 14.28
C ALA A 165 -0.80 -12.82 13.40
N PHE A 166 -0.17 -13.26 12.30
CA PHE A 166 -0.73 -14.26 11.38
C PHE A 166 -0.21 -15.67 11.70
N PRO A 167 -1.03 -16.57 12.28
CA PRO A 167 -0.63 -17.96 12.51
C PRO A 167 -0.53 -18.70 11.16
N GLY A 168 0.56 -19.44 10.97
CA GLY A 168 0.85 -20.09 9.69
C GLY A 168 1.35 -19.13 8.60
N GLY A 169 1.56 -17.85 8.94
CA GLY A 169 2.09 -16.85 8.03
C GLY A 169 1.09 -16.35 6.99
N ILE A 170 1.60 -15.89 5.85
CA ILE A 170 0.82 -15.15 4.83
C ILE A 170 1.21 -15.62 3.44
N ARG A 171 0.26 -16.12 2.65
CA ARG A 171 0.48 -16.47 1.24
C ARG A 171 0.76 -15.24 0.39
N THR A 172 1.50 -15.44 -0.70
CA THR A 172 1.88 -14.35 -1.61
C THR A 172 0.68 -13.64 -2.24
N GLU A 173 -0.44 -14.35 -2.46
CA GLU A 173 -1.67 -13.78 -3.02
C GLU A 173 -2.26 -12.63 -2.18
N PHE A 174 -1.90 -12.55 -0.90
CA PHE A 174 -2.33 -11.49 0.02
C PHE A 174 -1.27 -10.39 0.24
N ILE A 175 -0.14 -10.44 -0.46
CA ILE A 175 0.91 -9.41 -0.38
C ILE A 175 0.75 -8.51 -1.59
N ILE A 176 0.35 -7.25 -1.37
CA ILE A 176 0.09 -6.27 -2.44
C ILE A 176 1.39 -5.89 -3.15
N GLY A 177 2.45 -5.66 -2.37
CA GLY A 177 3.70 -5.13 -2.88
C GLY A 177 4.62 -4.65 -1.76
N VAL A 178 5.63 -3.88 -2.15
CA VAL A 178 6.66 -3.40 -1.22
C VAL A 178 7.19 -2.05 -1.62
N CYS A 179 7.60 -1.25 -0.64
CA CYS A 179 8.43 -0.07 -0.82
C CYS A 179 9.77 -0.25 -0.09
N PRO A 180 10.93 -0.03 -0.75
CA PRO A 180 12.21 0.03 -0.06
C PRO A 180 12.26 1.22 0.89
N VAL A 181 12.95 1.08 2.02
CA VAL A 181 13.10 2.12 3.04
C VAL A 181 14.50 2.72 3.00
N ASP A 182 14.60 4.04 2.90
CA ASP A 182 15.85 4.76 3.13
C ASP A 182 16.19 4.77 4.63
N LYS A 183 17.31 4.14 4.98
CA LYS A 183 17.73 3.95 6.37
C LYS A 183 18.18 5.25 7.05
N LYS A 184 18.62 6.26 6.29
CA LYS A 184 19.10 7.53 6.83
C LYS A 184 17.92 8.45 7.14
N THR A 185 16.99 8.58 6.21
CA THR A 185 15.84 9.49 6.35
C THR A 185 14.63 8.83 6.99
N LYS A 186 14.59 7.49 7.09
CA LYS A 186 13.44 6.71 7.59
C LYS A 186 12.18 7.01 6.78
N THR A 187 12.34 7.05 5.47
CA THR A 187 11.26 7.29 4.50
C THR A 187 11.26 6.18 3.48
N GLU A 188 10.08 5.83 2.99
CA GLU A 188 9.97 4.97 1.81
C GLU A 188 10.50 5.67 0.58
N LYS A 189 11.17 4.90 -0.26
CA LYS A 189 11.58 5.31 -1.60
C LYS A 189 10.44 5.03 -2.56
N MET A 190 9.46 5.93 -2.58
CA MET A 190 8.20 5.70 -3.30
C MET A 190 8.37 5.40 -4.80
N SER A 191 9.40 5.95 -5.44
CA SER A 191 9.73 5.67 -6.84
C SER A 191 10.30 4.27 -7.10
N GLU A 192 10.69 3.55 -6.04
CA GLU A 192 11.27 2.21 -6.09
C GLU A 192 10.28 1.15 -5.56
N CYS A 193 9.02 1.51 -5.29
CA CYS A 193 8.01 0.54 -4.89
C CYS A 193 7.68 -0.43 -6.03
N VAL A 194 7.40 -1.69 -5.66
CA VAL A 194 7.15 -2.77 -6.61
C VAL A 194 5.88 -3.51 -6.20
N SER A 195 4.95 -3.67 -7.15
CA SER A 195 3.77 -4.52 -6.97
C SER A 195 4.15 -5.99 -7.04
N ASN A 196 3.51 -6.81 -6.22
CA ASN A 196 3.62 -8.25 -6.31
C ASN A 196 2.82 -8.75 -7.54
N PRO A 197 3.44 -9.45 -8.50
CA PRO A 197 2.71 -10.01 -9.64
C PRO A 197 1.72 -11.12 -9.25
N HIS A 198 1.82 -11.67 -8.04
CA HIS A 198 0.96 -12.74 -7.54
C HIS A 198 -0.19 -12.24 -6.65
N TYR A 199 -0.33 -10.93 -6.42
CA TYR A 199 -1.41 -10.38 -5.60
C TYR A 199 -2.79 -10.65 -6.24
N GLU A 200 -3.73 -11.17 -5.45
CA GLU A 200 -5.12 -11.45 -5.84
C GLU A 200 -6.10 -10.68 -4.93
N PRO A 201 -6.72 -9.59 -5.42
CA PRO A 201 -7.73 -8.85 -4.66
C PRO A 201 -8.94 -9.72 -4.32
N TRP A 202 -9.52 -9.54 -3.12
CA TRP A 202 -10.61 -10.39 -2.61
C TRP A 202 -11.81 -9.63 -2.02
N HIS A 203 -11.82 -8.29 -2.07
CA HIS A 203 -12.96 -7.42 -1.67
C HIS A 203 -13.09 -6.17 -2.54
#